data_AF-K1S0R5-F1
#
_entry.id   AF-K1S0R5-F1
#
_cell.length_a   1.000
_cell.length_b   1.000
_cell.length_c   1.000
_cell.angle_alpha   90.00
_cell.angle_beta   90.00
_cell.angle_gamma   90.00
#
_symmetry.space_group_name_H-M   'P 1'
#
loop_
_entity.id
_entity.type
_entity.pdbx_description
1 polymer ?
#
loop_
_entity_poly.entity_id
_entity_poly.type
_entity_poly.pdbx_seq_one_letter_code
_entity_poly.pdbx_strand_id
1 'polypeptide(L)'
;GKSDQPFILMRYAEVMLNAAEAAVELALAGEPSPDGSDLMQVATDAVNEIRERAGAELLESNIQPTTEGRNIVRKERRKELAFEHKTKWDLRRWRVWHYEGRDGFWGETRDKNTYSNNVKIPVPPLDVQNRIVNVLDNFEKNLLRSQHWFAR
;
A
#
# COMPACT_ATOMS: atom_id res chain seq x y z
N GLY A 1 16.56 -27.68 -10.05
CA GLY A 1 15.66 -28.37 -9.11
C GLY A 1 14.36 -27.61 -9.06
N LYS A 2 13.22 -28.29 -9.03
CA LYS A 2 11.94 -27.66 -8.72
C LYS A 2 11.85 -27.55 -7.19
N SER A 3 11.63 -26.35 -6.68
CA SER A 3 11.37 -26.12 -5.26
C SER A 3 9.91 -26.43 -4.98
N ASP A 4 9.62 -27.20 -3.93
CA ASP A 4 8.26 -27.48 -3.45
C ASP A 4 7.74 -26.39 -2.50
N GLN A 5 8.55 -25.35 -2.23
CA GLN A 5 8.17 -24.26 -1.34
C GLN A 5 7.08 -23.38 -1.96
N PRO A 6 5.91 -23.23 -1.31
CA PRO A 6 4.86 -22.34 -1.81
C PRO A 6 5.27 -20.86 -1.63
N PHE A 7 4.89 -20.04 -2.61
CA PHE A 7 5.01 -18.58 -2.50
C PHE A 7 3.76 -18.02 -1.81
N ILE A 8 3.92 -17.43 -0.63
CA ILE A 8 2.81 -16.88 0.15
C ILE A 8 2.46 -15.50 -0.39
N LEU A 9 1.25 -15.35 -0.91
CA LEU A 9 0.81 -14.07 -1.51
C LEU A 9 0.40 -13.03 -0.46
N MET A 10 -0.26 -13.45 0.62
CA MET A 10 -0.76 -12.59 1.70
C MET A 10 -0.47 -13.26 3.03
N ARG A 11 0.13 -12.53 3.98
CA ARG A 11 0.36 -12.99 5.35
C ARG A 11 -0.44 -12.15 6.33
N TYR A 12 -0.72 -12.70 7.50
CA TYR A 12 -1.44 -11.97 8.55
C TYR A 12 -0.74 -10.65 8.95
N ALA A 13 0.60 -10.64 8.98
CA ALA A 13 1.38 -9.41 9.21
C ALA A 13 1.08 -8.29 8.21
N GLU A 14 0.80 -8.63 6.94
CA GLU A 14 0.41 -7.63 5.93
C GLU A 14 -0.96 -7.02 6.24
N VAL A 15 -1.91 -7.84 6.70
CA VAL A 15 -3.25 -7.36 7.08
C VAL A 15 -3.15 -6.40 8.28
N MET A 16 -2.37 -6.76 9.29
CA MET A 16 -2.13 -5.91 10.46
C MET A 16 -1.49 -4.57 10.07
N LEU A 17 -0.47 -4.58 9.21
CA LEU A 17 0.18 -3.35 8.74
C LEU A 17 -0.73 -2.50 7.85
N ASN A 18 -1.61 -3.13 7.06
CA ASN A 18 -2.61 -2.40 6.28
C ASN A 18 -3.65 -1.73 7.19
N ALA A 19 -4.08 -2.41 8.26
CA ALA A 19 -5.00 -1.86 9.25
C ALA A 19 -4.35 -0.69 10.01
N ALA A 20 -3.10 -0.86 10.47
CA ALA A 20 -2.35 0.20 11.14
C ALA A 20 -2.18 1.44 10.27
N GLU A 21 -1.88 1.24 8.98
CA GLU A 21 -1.74 2.34 8.05
C GLU A 21 -3.09 3.04 7.79
N ALA A 22 -4.15 2.28 7.55
CA ALA A 22 -5.48 2.83 7.36
C ALA A 22 -5.94 3.64 8.59
N ALA A 23 -5.65 3.16 9.79
CA ALA A 23 -5.97 3.86 11.03
C ALA A 23 -5.25 5.20 11.16
N VAL A 24 -3.95 5.26 10.81
CA VAL A 24 -3.20 6.52 10.77
C VAL A 24 -3.73 7.48 9.71
N GLU A 25 -4.10 6.97 8.53
CA GLU A 25 -4.66 7.80 7.45
C GLU A 25 -6.06 8.35 7.81
N LEU A 26 -6.93 7.56 8.43
CA LEU A 26 -8.24 7.99 8.90
C LEU A 26 -8.12 9.08 9.98
N ALA A 27 -7.25 8.87 10.96
CA ALA A 27 -7.03 9.87 12.00
C ALA A 27 -6.45 11.17 11.44
N LEU A 28 -5.57 11.11 10.43
CA LEU A 28 -5.07 12.28 9.71
C LEU A 28 -6.15 13.00 8.89
N ALA A 29 -7.14 12.26 8.39
CA ALA A 29 -8.30 12.82 7.72
C ALA A 29 -9.32 13.43 8.70
N GLY A 30 -9.16 13.21 10.00
CA GLY A 30 -10.13 13.62 11.02
C GLY A 30 -11.38 12.74 11.06
N GLU A 31 -11.33 11.56 10.43
CA GLU A 31 -12.45 10.63 10.38
C GLU A 31 -12.41 9.69 11.59
N PRO A 32 -13.55 9.47 12.28
CA PRO A 32 -13.61 8.55 13.41
C PRO A 32 -13.54 7.10 12.94
N SER A 33 -13.23 6.19 13.87
CA SER A 33 -13.33 4.77 13.56
C SER A 33 -14.79 4.34 13.35
N PRO A 34 -15.11 3.55 12.30
CA PRO A 34 -16.47 3.04 12.06
C PRO A 34 -17.04 2.21 13.22
N ASP A 35 -16.17 1.56 14.00
CA ASP A 35 -16.50 0.70 15.13
C ASP A 35 -16.31 1.38 16.50
N GLY A 36 -15.94 2.67 16.52
CA GLY A 36 -15.66 3.42 17.75
C GLY A 36 -14.33 3.06 18.42
N SER A 37 -13.48 2.25 17.79
CA SER A 37 -12.15 1.92 18.32
C SER A 37 -11.20 3.13 18.30
N ASP A 38 -10.19 3.12 19.17
CA ASP A 38 -9.11 4.10 19.14
C ASP A 38 -8.13 3.72 18.01
N LEU A 39 -8.20 4.47 16.91
CA LEU A 39 -7.37 4.27 15.72
C LEU A 39 -5.86 4.28 16.04
N MET A 40 -5.41 5.13 16.97
CA MET A 40 -3.98 5.22 17.29
C MET A 40 -3.53 4.05 18.15
N GLN A 41 -4.42 3.55 19.01
CA GLN A 41 -4.18 2.30 19.74
C GLN A 41 -4.10 1.12 18.78
N VAL A 42 -5.06 0.99 17.86
CA VAL A 42 -5.07 -0.07 16.83
C VAL A 42 -3.78 -0.07 16.01
N ALA A 43 -3.32 1.10 15.57
CA ALA A 43 -2.07 1.21 14.82
C ALA A 43 -0.84 0.82 15.64
N THR A 44 -0.80 1.22 16.91
CA THR A 44 0.31 0.94 17.82
C THR A 44 0.37 -0.55 18.17
N ASP A 45 -0.76 -1.17 18.49
CA ASP A 45 -0.86 -2.58 18.84
C ASP A 45 -0.43 -3.47 17.68
N ALA A 46 -0.93 -3.19 16.47
CA ALA A 46 -0.54 -3.93 15.27
C ALA A 46 0.97 -3.86 14.97
N VAL A 47 1.60 -2.69 15.20
CA VAL A 47 3.05 -2.54 15.05
C VAL A 47 3.80 -3.28 16.16
N ASN A 48 3.35 -3.18 17.41
CA ASN A 48 3.99 -3.84 18.54
C ASN A 48 3.89 -5.35 18.47
N GLU A 49 2.77 -5.93 18.03
CA GLU A 49 2.63 -7.39 17.82
C GLU A 49 3.63 -7.92 16.78
N ILE A 50 3.86 -7.15 15.72
CA ILE A 50 4.87 -7.48 14.70
C ILE A 50 6.28 -7.37 15.25
N ARG A 51 6.56 -6.30 16.02
CA ARG A 51 7.87 -6.08 16.64
C ARG A 51 8.18 -7.15 17.68
N GLU A 52 7.23 -7.53 18.51
CA GLU A 52 7.36 -8.58 19.52
C GLU A 52 7.71 -9.91 18.86
N ARG A 53 6.96 -10.32 17.82
CA ARG A 53 7.27 -11.55 17.05
C ARG A 53 8.67 -11.50 16.43
N ALA A 54 9.09 -10.33 15.95
CA ALA A 54 10.40 -10.15 15.34
C ALA A 54 11.55 -9.99 16.37
N GLY A 55 11.25 -9.92 17.66
CA GLY A 55 12.24 -9.65 18.71
C GLY A 55 12.81 -8.22 18.66
N ALA A 56 12.05 -7.25 18.16
CA ALA A 56 12.43 -5.85 18.06
C ALA A 56 11.93 -5.04 19.28
N GLU A 57 12.55 -3.88 19.50
CA GLU A 57 12.13 -2.94 20.55
C GLU A 57 10.71 -2.43 20.29
N LEU A 58 9.84 -2.56 21.30
CA LEU A 58 8.46 -2.07 21.26
C LEU A 58 8.41 -0.54 21.23
N LEU A 59 7.32 0.01 20.73
CA LEU A 59 7.05 1.45 20.81
C LEU A 59 6.73 1.82 22.27
N GLU A 60 7.43 2.82 22.80
CA GLU A 60 7.21 3.34 24.16
C GLU A 60 5.95 4.21 24.29
N SER A 61 5.45 4.73 23.16
CA SER A 61 4.29 5.62 23.12
C SER A 61 3.44 5.32 21.88
N ASN A 62 2.17 5.69 21.98
CA ASN A 62 1.23 5.53 20.88
C ASN A 62 1.68 6.32 19.65
N ILE A 63 1.53 5.70 18.49
CA ILE A 63 1.72 6.37 17.20
C ILE A 63 0.79 7.58 17.13
N GLN A 64 1.35 8.72 16.73
CA GLN A 64 0.59 9.95 16.60
C GLN A 64 0.02 10.11 15.18
N PRO A 65 -1.13 10.79 15.01
CA PRO A 65 -1.71 11.06 13.69
C PRO A 65 -0.93 12.20 13.01
N THR A 66 0.32 11.94 12.69
CA THR A 66 1.24 12.89 12.03
C THR A 66 1.96 12.20 10.89
N THR A 67 2.61 12.97 10.02
CA THR A 67 3.49 12.43 8.97
C THR A 67 4.55 11.49 9.55
N GLU A 68 5.08 11.81 10.74
CA GLU A 68 6.07 10.95 11.42
C GLU A 68 5.45 9.64 11.90
N GLY A 69 4.26 9.67 12.49
CA GLY A 69 3.55 8.45 12.87
C GLY A 69 3.25 7.55 11.68
N ARG A 70 2.84 8.14 10.56
CA ARG A 70 2.68 7.41 9.28
C ARG A 70 4.01 6.80 8.81
N ASN A 71 5.11 7.54 8.90
CA ASN A 71 6.43 7.05 8.51
C ASN A 71 6.91 5.87 9.37
N ILE A 72 6.54 5.81 10.66
CA ILE A 72 6.81 4.65 11.53
C ILE A 72 6.18 3.39 10.93
N VAL A 73 4.88 3.41 10.62
CA VAL A 73 4.17 2.25 10.03
C VAL A 73 4.80 1.83 8.69
N ARG A 74 5.11 2.81 7.82
CA ARG A 74 5.76 2.55 6.52
C ARG A 74 7.14 1.92 6.67
N LYS A 75 7.92 2.32 7.68
CA LYS A 75 9.22 1.74 7.99
C LYS A 75 9.10 0.31 8.50
N GLU A 76 8.14 0.03 9.38
CA GLU A 76 7.85 -1.33 9.82
C GLU A 76 7.45 -2.23 8.66
N ARG A 77 6.58 -1.75 7.78
CA ARG A 77 6.13 -2.50 6.62
C ARG A 77 7.27 -2.86 5.67
N ARG A 78 8.26 -1.98 5.50
CA ARG A 78 9.47 -2.26 4.71
C ARG A 78 10.35 -3.33 5.36
N LYS A 79 10.49 -3.31 6.69
CA LYS A 79 11.30 -4.28 7.42
C LYS A 79 10.66 -5.67 7.39
N GLU A 80 9.36 -5.74 7.68
CA GLU A 80 8.61 -6.99 7.82
C GLU A 80 8.37 -7.71 6.48
N LEU A 81 8.08 -6.96 5.40
CA LEU A 81 7.72 -7.54 4.09
C LEU A 81 8.89 -7.50 3.09
N ALA A 82 10.12 -7.47 3.60
CA ALA A 82 11.32 -7.44 2.78
C ALA A 82 11.39 -8.69 1.89
N PHE A 83 11.69 -8.51 0.61
CA PHE A 83 11.79 -9.58 -0.40
C PHE A 83 10.48 -10.33 -0.74
N GLU A 84 9.32 -9.83 -0.30
CA GLU A 84 7.99 -10.44 -0.57
C GLU A 84 7.20 -9.71 -1.68
N HIS A 85 7.88 -8.98 -2.57
CA HIS A 85 7.28 -8.25 -3.70
C HIS A 85 6.24 -7.15 -3.36
N LYS A 86 6.22 -6.65 -2.13
CA LYS A 86 5.26 -5.60 -1.69
C LYS A 86 5.74 -4.17 -1.91
N THR A 87 7.03 -3.92 -1.70
CA THR A 87 7.65 -2.59 -1.70
C THR A 87 7.38 -1.78 -2.98
N LYS A 88 7.40 -2.40 -4.16
CA LYS A 88 7.15 -1.69 -5.42
C LYS A 88 5.73 -1.12 -5.48
N TRP A 89 4.75 -1.87 -4.99
CA TRP A 89 3.35 -1.45 -4.99
C TRP A 89 3.09 -0.40 -3.90
N ASP A 90 3.77 -0.51 -2.76
CA ASP A 90 3.72 0.50 -1.71
C ASP A 90 4.24 1.87 -2.17
N LEU A 91 5.40 1.88 -2.83
CA LEU A 91 5.98 3.11 -3.37
C LEU A 91 5.10 3.78 -4.42
N ARG A 92 4.34 2.97 -5.19
CA ARG A 92 3.37 3.47 -6.16
C ARG A 92 2.12 4.05 -5.50
N ARG A 93 1.49 3.34 -4.56
CA ARG A 93 0.27 3.83 -3.89
C ARG A 93 0.52 5.08 -3.05
N TRP A 94 1.70 5.17 -2.43
CA TRP A 94 2.12 6.37 -1.69
C TRP A 94 2.51 7.54 -2.58
N ARG A 95 2.57 7.35 -3.90
CA ARG A 95 3.00 8.35 -4.88
C ARG A 95 4.39 8.95 -4.59
N VAL A 96 5.23 8.20 -3.88
CA VAL A 96 6.59 8.60 -3.51
C VAL A 96 7.54 8.59 -4.71
N TRP A 97 7.24 7.77 -5.72
CA TRP A 97 7.98 7.79 -6.99
C TRP A 97 7.49 8.88 -7.96
N HIS A 98 6.37 9.55 -7.66
CA HIS A 98 5.92 10.68 -8.43
C HIS A 98 6.82 11.89 -8.14
N TYR A 99 7.08 12.72 -9.16
CA TYR A 99 7.97 13.89 -9.03
C TYR A 99 7.56 14.79 -7.86
N GLU A 100 6.25 14.98 -7.67
CA GLU A 100 5.71 15.88 -6.65
C GLU A 100 5.93 15.39 -5.21
N GLY A 101 5.91 14.07 -4.95
CA GLY A 101 5.92 13.47 -3.61
C GLY A 101 7.21 12.73 -3.22
N ARG A 102 8.28 12.93 -3.99
CA ARG A 102 9.57 12.24 -3.82
C ARG A 102 10.45 12.81 -2.72
N ASP A 103 10.30 14.09 -2.42
CA ASP A 103 11.16 14.83 -1.50
C ASP A 103 11.01 14.34 -0.06
N GLY A 104 9.78 14.14 0.43
CA GLY A 104 9.49 13.83 1.83
C GLY A 104 9.55 12.35 2.24
N PHE A 105 10.27 11.50 1.50
CA PHE A 105 10.27 10.07 1.78
C PHE A 105 11.36 9.66 2.79
N TRP A 106 10.97 9.01 3.88
CA TRP A 106 11.78 8.57 5.05
C TRP A 106 11.98 9.56 6.19
N GLY A 107 11.19 10.63 6.28
CA GLY A 107 11.42 11.68 7.29
C GLY A 107 12.70 12.50 7.00
N GLU A 108 13.28 12.32 5.82
CA GLU A 108 14.41 13.09 5.31
C GLU A 108 13.98 13.73 3.99
N THR A 109 14.17 15.04 3.87
CA THR A 109 13.96 15.75 2.60
C THR A 109 15.13 15.47 1.67
N ARG A 110 14.90 14.81 0.53
CA ARG A 110 15.94 14.56 -0.47
C ARG A 110 15.68 15.28 -1.78
N ASP A 111 16.75 15.65 -2.50
CA ASP A 111 16.62 16.31 -3.80
C ASP A 111 15.89 15.40 -4.80
N LYS A 112 14.82 15.96 -5.39
CA LYS A 112 13.94 15.29 -6.34
C LYS A 112 14.69 14.81 -7.57
N ASN A 113 15.78 15.49 -7.93
CA ASN A 113 16.54 15.22 -9.15
C ASN A 113 17.59 14.11 -8.99
N THR A 114 18.02 13.80 -7.76
CA THR A 114 19.13 12.87 -7.51
C THR A 114 18.78 11.40 -7.81
N TYR A 115 17.51 11.01 -7.66
CA TYR A 115 17.07 9.61 -7.78
C TYR A 115 16.32 9.30 -9.08
N SER A 116 16.40 10.17 -10.09
CA SER A 116 15.61 10.03 -11.32
C SER A 116 16.35 9.23 -12.38
N ASN A 117 15.74 8.12 -12.81
CA ASN A 117 15.69 7.83 -14.23
C ASN A 117 14.51 8.63 -14.75
N ASN A 118 14.75 9.67 -15.56
CA ASN A 118 13.74 10.54 -16.18
C ASN A 118 12.85 9.80 -17.22
N VAL A 119 12.70 8.49 -17.07
CA VAL A 119 11.94 7.61 -17.95
C VAL A 119 10.46 7.90 -17.74
N LYS A 120 9.94 8.78 -18.57
CA LYS A 120 8.50 8.86 -18.84
C LYS A 120 8.10 7.49 -19.39
N ILE A 121 7.21 6.78 -18.71
CA ILE A 121 6.60 5.59 -19.28
C ILE A 121 5.88 6.06 -20.55
N PRO A 122 6.27 5.56 -21.75
CA PRO A 122 5.64 6.02 -22.97
C PRO A 122 4.16 5.63 -22.91
N VAL A 123 3.29 6.62 -23.00
CA VAL A 123 1.86 6.38 -23.16
C VAL A 123 1.71 5.70 -24.53
N PRO A 124 1.02 4.55 -24.63
CA PRO A 124 0.79 3.90 -25.91
C PRO A 124 0.15 4.88 -26.90
N PRO A 125 0.41 4.78 -28.21
CA PRO A 125 -0.25 5.64 -29.17
C PRO A 125 -1.79 5.46 -29.14
N LEU A 126 -2.52 6.48 -29.57
CA LEU A 126 -3.98 6.59 -29.38
C LEU A 126 -4.76 5.41 -29.97
N ASP A 127 -4.26 4.81 -31.03
CA ASP A 127 -4.82 3.61 -31.65
C ASP A 127 -4.80 2.40 -30.70
N VAL A 128 -3.70 2.21 -29.96
CA VAL A 128 -3.58 1.17 -28.94
C VAL A 128 -4.49 1.46 -27.75
N GLN A 129 -4.58 2.72 -27.32
CA GLN A 129 -5.48 3.12 -26.23
C GLN A 129 -6.95 2.86 -26.58
N ASN A 130 -7.38 3.24 -27.79
CA ASN A 130 -8.75 3.00 -28.27
C ASN A 130 -9.07 1.52 -28.39
N ARG A 131 -8.10 0.68 -28.81
CA ARG A 131 -8.27 -0.78 -28.82
C ARG A 131 -8.45 -1.32 -27.41
N ILE A 132 -7.71 -0.82 -26.43
CA ILE A 132 -7.85 -1.23 -25.02
C ILE A 132 -9.25 -0.89 -24.51
N VAL A 133 -9.73 0.34 -24.75
CA VAL A 133 -11.08 0.77 -24.34
C VAL A 133 -12.15 -0.13 -24.96
N ASN A 134 -12.10 -0.34 -26.28
CA ASN A 134 -13.07 -1.20 -26.96
C ASN A 134 -13.08 -2.63 -26.42
N VAL A 135 -11.92 -3.18 -26.07
CA VAL A 135 -11.81 -4.50 -25.48
C VAL A 135 -12.44 -4.53 -24.08
N LEU A 136 -12.16 -3.53 -23.25
CA LEU A 136 -12.74 -3.42 -21.90
C LEU A 136 -14.27 -3.27 -21.94
N ASP A 137 -14.79 -2.40 -22.80
CA ASP A 137 -16.23 -2.22 -23.01
C ASP A 137 -16.92 -3.53 -23.44
N ASN A 138 -16.23 -4.31 -24.28
CA ASN A 138 -16.73 -5.62 -24.71
C ASN A 138 -16.69 -6.65 -23.57
N PHE A 139 -15.68 -6.62 -22.70
CA PHE A 139 -15.64 -7.46 -21.49
C PHE A 139 -16.79 -7.11 -20.54
N GLU A 140 -17.04 -5.84 -20.27
CA GLU A 140 -18.16 -5.40 -19.41
C GLU A 140 -19.51 -5.82 -19.99
N LYS A 141 -19.74 -5.60 -21.30
CA LYS A 141 -20.98 -6.03 -21.98
C LYS A 141 -21.19 -7.54 -21.91
N ASN A 142 -20.13 -8.33 -22.06
CA ASN A 142 -20.21 -9.79 -21.98
C ASN A 142 -20.45 -10.27 -20.54
N LEU A 143 -19.84 -9.62 -19.54
CA LEU A 143 -20.13 -9.87 -18.13
C LEU A 143 -21.61 -9.56 -17.81
N LEU A 144 -22.13 -8.43 -18.26
CA LEU A 144 -23.54 -8.04 -18.06
C LEU A 144 -24.51 -9.02 -18.74
N ARG A 145 -24.20 -9.49 -19.97
CA ARG A 145 -25.01 -10.53 -20.65
C ARG A 145 -24.98 -11.87 -19.93
N SER A 146 -23.83 -12.26 -19.37
CA SER A 146 -23.68 -13.50 -18.60
C SER A 146 -24.49 -13.44 -17.29
N GLN A 147 -24.43 -12.32 -16.56
CA GLN A 147 -25.22 -12.10 -15.34
C GLN A 147 -26.73 -12.17 -15.59
N HIS A 148 -27.20 -11.70 -16.76
CA HIS A 148 -28.61 -11.83 -17.17
C HIS A 148 -29.05 -13.26 -17.50
N TRP A 149 -28.11 -14.16 -17.84
CA TRP A 149 -28.36 -15.58 -18.11
C TRP A 149 -28.43 -16.43 -16.83
N PHE A 150 -27.75 -16.02 -15.75
CA PHE A 150 -27.81 -16.69 -14.45
C PHE A 150 -29.01 -16.27 -13.58
N ALA A 151 -29.75 -15.23 -13.98
CA ALA A 151 -30.92 -14.72 -13.27
C ALA A 151 -32.28 -15.21 -13.83
N ARG A 152 -32.29 -16.27 -14.65
CA ARG A 152 -33.49 -16.98 -15.12
C ARG A 152 -33.51 -18.41 -14.61
#